data_AF-A0A2S9YB38-F1
#
_entry.id   AF-A0A2S9YB38-F1
#
_cell.length_a   1.000
_cell.length_b   1.000
_cell.length_c   1.000
_cell.angle_alpha   90.00
_cell.angle_beta   90.00
_cell.angle_gamma   90.00
#
_symmetry.space_group_name_H-M   'P 1'
#
loop_
_entity.id
_entity.type
_entity.pdbx_description
1 polymer ?
#
loop_
_entity_poly.entity_id
_entity_poly.type
_entity_poly.pdbx_seq_one_letter_code
_entity_poly.pdbx_strand_id
1 'polypeptide(L)'
;MTRSRSLALAPALALILASALACQGKPSGHPSLDPKGPEQHTRRDLELTPEQEALLAELATAADEHPESFEALARSGLAHMNFTLAGVLRLRDRAEQDLEAAFALNPNDAVLNRSLGRFYNMRAVAGDYSKADMQVRVYTALLGDQAPAAMDDSSFVAYSFFMLGQILTDKNQGRKLKALAKVGELEEQLAERVRAQPDNIELRALAGNFAFFFAGNIPLERERRVRDAVAYFEVLRARWDELRPGARHPNHCPNTRENFMFELAEGYMVLEREAEARVIYEELAVIRAPRTRAKELIAHVSSERLRNLDQYRGEMRLMPPWPSDVSNCVVCHAWTSDVGLGSLYSVEELRLSDLPSQAQPKPIDGLLNMDAPALEAVIRGREELPEAVATLIESECAPCHFKGGEMFDALDLSVAAKVRRQAELIEQRVSAGEMPPDGGLDEPARAVIRAWASQL
;
A
#
# COMPACT_ATOMS: atom_id res chain seq x y z
N MET A 1 -67.22 -11.59 1.12
CA MET A 1 -65.84 -12.11 0.99
C MET A 1 -65.03 -11.14 0.15
N THR A 2 -64.31 -10.21 0.78
CA THR A 2 -63.35 -9.32 0.10
C THR A 2 -62.24 -9.02 1.11
N ARG A 3 -61.16 -9.79 1.05
CA ARG A 3 -59.96 -9.55 1.86
C ARG A 3 -59.04 -8.59 1.11
N SER A 4 -58.82 -7.44 1.75
CA SER A 4 -57.86 -6.40 1.39
C SER A 4 -56.44 -6.96 1.31
N ARG A 5 -55.80 -6.80 0.14
CA ARG A 5 -54.35 -6.97 -0.06
C ARG A 5 -53.74 -5.58 -0.15
N SER A 6 -53.31 -5.03 0.97
CA SER A 6 -52.55 -3.77 1.00
C SER A 6 -51.76 -3.73 2.29
N LEU A 7 -50.56 -4.33 2.31
CA LEU A 7 -49.52 -4.16 3.35
C LEU A 7 -48.30 -5.03 2.99
N ALA A 8 -47.50 -4.59 2.01
CA ALA A 8 -46.16 -5.15 1.76
C ALA A 8 -45.21 -4.18 1.01
N LEU A 9 -45.71 -3.06 0.47
CA LEU A 9 -44.89 -2.10 -0.28
C LEU A 9 -44.09 -1.12 0.58
N ALA A 10 -44.53 -0.84 1.81
CA ALA A 10 -43.86 0.12 2.70
C ALA A 10 -42.44 -0.30 3.16
N PRO A 11 -42.17 -1.55 3.59
CA PRO A 11 -40.81 -1.93 4.02
C PRO A 11 -39.83 -2.02 2.86
N ALA A 12 -40.27 -2.44 1.67
CA ALA A 12 -39.42 -2.49 0.48
C ALA A 12 -39.01 -1.08 0.00
N LEU A 13 -39.93 -0.12 0.03
CA LEU A 13 -39.65 1.27 -0.35
C LEU A 13 -38.72 1.97 0.66
N ALA A 14 -38.89 1.70 1.96
CA ALA A 14 -38.01 2.21 3.01
C ALA A 14 -36.58 1.64 2.91
N LEU A 15 -36.44 0.35 2.55
CA LEU A 15 -35.14 -0.28 2.30
C LEU A 15 -34.45 0.31 1.07
N ILE A 16 -35.20 0.58 -0.01
CA ILE A 16 -34.69 1.22 -1.25
C ILE A 16 -34.26 2.67 -0.97
N LEU A 17 -35.06 3.45 -0.22
CA LEU A 17 -34.69 4.82 0.16
C LEU A 17 -33.50 4.86 1.13
N ALA A 18 -33.45 3.95 2.12
CA ALA A 18 -32.30 3.83 3.02
C ALA A 18 -31.03 3.44 2.24
N SER A 19 -31.15 2.55 1.25
CA SER A 19 -30.03 2.16 0.37
C SER A 19 -29.60 3.32 -0.54
N ALA A 20 -30.54 4.13 -1.04
CA ALA A 20 -30.25 5.29 -1.87
C ALA A 20 -29.61 6.44 -1.08
N LEU A 21 -30.01 6.65 0.18
CA LEU A 21 -29.42 7.63 1.11
C LEU A 21 -28.08 7.17 1.67
N ALA A 22 -27.92 5.88 1.96
CA ALA A 22 -26.63 5.24 2.26
C ALA A 22 -25.64 5.25 1.08
N CYS A 23 -26.09 5.70 -0.10
CA CYS A 23 -25.28 5.88 -1.28
C CYS A 23 -24.97 7.35 -1.59
N GLN A 24 -25.31 8.29 -0.68
CA GLN A 24 -24.89 9.68 -0.78
C GLN A 24 -23.43 9.81 -0.35
N GLY A 25 -22.70 10.61 -1.13
CA GLY A 25 -21.25 10.66 -1.16
C GLY A 25 -20.59 11.08 0.15
N LYS A 26 -19.27 11.19 0.06
CA LYS A 26 -18.39 11.69 1.13
C LYS A 26 -18.98 12.99 1.74
N PRO A 27 -18.71 13.29 3.03
CA PRO A 27 -19.31 14.42 3.72
C PRO A 27 -19.20 15.72 2.90
N SER A 28 -20.19 16.62 3.03
CA SER A 28 -20.11 17.96 2.42
C SER A 28 -18.80 18.63 2.80
N GLY A 29 -18.01 19.08 1.82
CA GLY A 29 -16.67 19.63 2.02
C GLY A 29 -15.52 18.64 1.85
N HIS A 30 -15.78 17.36 1.55
CA HIS A 30 -14.71 16.41 1.30
C HIS A 30 -13.87 16.81 0.06
N PRO A 31 -12.53 16.80 0.14
CA PRO A 31 -11.61 17.16 -0.96
C PRO A 31 -11.95 16.59 -2.35
N SER A 32 -12.28 15.31 -2.42
CA SER A 32 -12.67 14.67 -3.70
C SER A 32 -14.02 15.11 -4.29
N LEU A 33 -14.75 16.02 -3.63
CA LEU A 33 -15.93 16.71 -4.18
C LEU A 33 -15.57 18.11 -4.72
N ASP A 34 -14.32 18.55 -4.56
CA ASP A 34 -13.82 19.79 -5.16
C ASP A 34 -13.62 19.59 -6.67
N PRO A 35 -14.30 20.39 -7.52
CA PRO A 35 -14.13 20.31 -8.98
C PRO A 35 -12.71 20.63 -9.46
N LYS A 36 -11.83 21.16 -8.60
CA LYS A 36 -10.43 21.46 -8.93
C LYS A 36 -9.47 20.28 -8.75
N GLY A 37 -9.95 19.15 -8.25
CA GLY A 37 -9.21 17.89 -8.18
C GLY A 37 -8.19 17.76 -7.04
N PRO A 38 -7.55 16.58 -6.93
CA PRO A 38 -6.57 16.21 -5.92
C PRO A 38 -5.49 17.25 -5.58
N GLU A 39 -5.01 17.95 -6.60
CA GLU A 39 -3.74 18.69 -6.60
C GLU A 39 -3.78 19.96 -5.76
N GLN A 40 -4.96 20.52 -5.50
CA GLN A 40 -5.09 21.70 -4.64
C GLN A 40 -5.10 21.37 -3.15
N HIS A 41 -5.25 20.09 -2.79
CA HIS A 41 -5.31 19.65 -1.39
C HIS A 41 -3.94 19.24 -0.83
N THR A 42 -2.99 18.86 -1.70
CA THR A 42 -1.57 18.69 -1.37
C THR A 42 -0.83 20.00 -1.66
N ARG A 43 -1.06 21.00 -0.80
CA ARG A 43 -0.76 22.42 -1.08
C ARG A 43 0.73 22.76 -1.22
N ARG A 44 1.63 21.78 -1.11
CA ARG A 44 3.06 21.88 -1.40
C ARG A 44 3.52 20.58 -2.06
N ASP A 45 3.49 20.57 -3.38
CA ASP A 45 4.27 19.61 -4.16
C ASP A 45 5.73 19.69 -3.71
N LEU A 46 6.40 18.53 -3.62
CA LEU A 46 7.83 18.51 -3.37
C LEU A 46 8.53 19.22 -4.53
N GLU A 47 9.34 20.22 -4.23
CA GLU A 47 10.21 20.85 -5.22
C GLU A 47 11.35 19.88 -5.55
N LEU A 48 11.54 19.62 -6.83
CA LEU A 48 12.68 18.84 -7.31
C LEU A 48 13.96 19.64 -7.13
N THR A 49 15.07 18.97 -6.83
CA THR A 49 16.39 19.61 -6.99
C THR A 49 16.67 19.84 -8.49
N PRO A 50 17.54 20.79 -8.86
CA PRO A 50 17.92 21.00 -10.26
C PRO A 50 18.43 19.71 -10.95
N GLU A 51 19.14 18.86 -10.22
CA GLU A 51 19.64 17.58 -10.72
C GLU A 51 18.51 16.59 -10.99
N GLN A 52 17.50 16.54 -10.12
CA GLN A 52 16.33 15.67 -10.30
C GLN A 52 15.47 16.12 -11.49
N GLU A 53 15.29 17.43 -11.65
CA GLU A 53 14.53 17.99 -12.77
C GLU A 53 15.24 17.75 -14.11
N ALA A 54 16.56 17.92 -14.17
CA ALA A 54 17.35 17.62 -15.36
C ALA A 54 17.25 16.14 -15.77
N LEU A 55 17.38 15.23 -14.79
CA LEU A 55 17.25 13.78 -15.04
C LEU A 55 15.87 13.40 -15.59
N LEU A 56 14.80 13.89 -14.96
CA LEU A 56 13.44 13.58 -15.41
C LEU A 56 13.15 14.16 -16.80
N ALA A 57 13.68 15.35 -17.10
CA ALA A 57 13.57 15.97 -18.43
C ALA A 57 14.32 15.17 -19.51
N GLU A 58 15.51 14.62 -19.19
CA GLU A 58 16.26 13.75 -20.09
C GLU A 58 15.49 12.47 -20.41
N LEU A 59 14.95 11.80 -19.39
CA LEU A 59 14.15 10.58 -19.57
C LEU A 59 12.88 10.84 -20.38
N ALA A 60 12.18 11.94 -20.11
CA ALA A 60 11.01 12.36 -20.87
C ALA A 60 11.36 12.64 -22.34
N THR A 61 12.48 13.34 -22.59
CA THR A 61 12.94 13.62 -23.96
C THR A 61 13.26 12.33 -24.72
N ALA A 62 13.95 11.38 -24.08
CA ALA A 62 14.26 10.09 -24.69
C ALA A 62 12.99 9.29 -25.02
N ALA A 63 11.97 9.33 -24.16
CA ALA A 63 10.67 8.72 -24.42
C ALA A 63 9.90 9.42 -25.57
N ASP A 64 9.99 10.75 -25.67
CA ASP A 64 9.35 11.54 -26.73
C ASP A 64 10.02 11.34 -28.09
N GLU A 65 11.35 11.16 -28.12
CA GLU A 65 12.12 10.87 -29.34
C GLU A 65 11.95 9.42 -29.82
N HIS A 66 11.58 8.50 -28.93
CA HIS A 66 11.42 7.07 -29.19
C HIS A 66 10.07 6.51 -28.68
N PRO A 67 8.92 6.99 -29.20
CA PRO A 67 7.59 6.60 -28.71
C PRO A 67 7.23 5.13 -28.98
N GLU A 68 7.96 4.44 -29.86
CA GLU A 68 7.85 3.00 -30.10
C GLU A 68 8.74 2.15 -29.17
N SER A 69 9.61 2.77 -28.39
CA SER A 69 10.52 2.08 -27.47
C SER A 69 9.85 1.84 -26.13
N PHE A 70 9.50 0.57 -25.88
CA PHE A 70 9.02 0.13 -24.57
C PHE A 70 9.96 0.56 -23.45
N GLU A 71 11.27 0.38 -23.62
CA GLU A 71 12.27 0.68 -22.59
C GLU A 71 12.32 2.18 -22.27
N ALA A 72 12.30 3.05 -23.28
CA ALA A 72 12.34 4.49 -23.07
C ALA A 72 11.09 4.98 -22.31
N LEU A 73 9.91 4.53 -22.74
CA LEU A 73 8.64 4.85 -22.09
C LEU A 73 8.56 4.28 -20.67
N ALA A 74 8.94 3.02 -20.45
CA ALA A 74 8.92 2.40 -19.13
C ALA A 74 9.87 3.11 -18.16
N ARG A 75 11.09 3.44 -18.58
CA ARG A 75 12.06 4.16 -17.74
C ARG A 75 11.55 5.56 -17.36
N SER A 76 11.05 6.32 -18.33
CA SER A 76 10.46 7.64 -18.06
C SER A 76 9.25 7.52 -17.13
N GLY A 77 8.30 6.64 -17.45
CA GLY A 77 7.08 6.44 -16.69
C GLY A 77 7.33 6.02 -15.23
N LEU A 78 8.22 5.05 -15.00
CA LEU A 78 8.56 4.57 -13.66
C LEU A 78 9.31 5.64 -12.84
N ALA A 79 10.20 6.41 -13.47
CA ALA A 79 10.89 7.50 -12.80
C ALA A 79 9.91 8.59 -12.35
N HIS A 80 9.04 9.05 -13.24
CA HIS A 80 8.01 10.04 -12.91
C HIS A 80 7.03 9.52 -11.84
N MET A 81 6.60 8.26 -11.94
CA MET A 81 5.75 7.59 -10.95
C MET A 81 6.39 7.61 -9.56
N ASN A 82 7.68 7.29 -9.46
CA ASN A 82 8.42 7.27 -8.19
C ASN A 82 8.49 8.65 -7.54
N PHE A 83 8.64 9.72 -8.31
CA PHE A 83 8.59 11.08 -7.78
C PHE A 83 7.17 11.54 -7.44
N THR A 84 6.16 11.14 -8.22
CA THR A 84 4.75 11.34 -7.85
C THR A 84 4.43 10.67 -6.51
N LEU A 85 4.86 9.42 -6.30
CA LEU A 85 4.72 8.68 -5.04
C LEU A 85 5.49 9.33 -3.88
N ALA A 86 6.65 9.93 -4.15
CA ALA A 86 7.39 10.72 -3.17
C ALA A 86 6.73 12.07 -2.86
N GLY A 87 5.72 12.45 -3.66
CA GLY A 87 4.81 13.58 -3.46
C GLY A 87 5.09 14.81 -4.34
N VAL A 88 5.62 14.60 -5.54
CA VAL A 88 5.68 15.59 -6.64
C VAL A 88 4.48 15.34 -7.58
N LEU A 89 3.28 15.74 -7.17
CA LEU A 89 2.06 15.29 -7.85
C LEU A 89 1.91 15.84 -9.28
N ARG A 90 2.51 17.01 -9.58
CA ARG A 90 2.58 17.55 -10.95
C ARG A 90 3.16 16.58 -12.00
N LEU A 91 3.90 15.56 -11.59
CA LEU A 91 4.49 14.56 -12.51
C LEU A 91 3.53 13.41 -12.86
N ARG A 92 2.35 13.35 -12.21
CA ARG A 92 1.41 12.23 -12.36
C ARG A 92 1.02 12.00 -13.81
N ASP A 93 0.61 13.05 -14.50
CA ASP A 93 0.08 12.92 -15.87
C ASP A 93 1.16 12.42 -16.84
N ARG A 94 2.41 12.87 -16.67
CA ARG A 94 3.55 12.34 -17.45
C ARG A 94 3.82 10.87 -17.15
N ALA A 95 3.82 10.50 -15.87
CA ALA A 95 3.99 9.10 -15.45
C ALA A 95 2.91 8.20 -16.06
N GLU A 96 1.64 8.61 -16.00
CA GLU A 96 0.52 7.86 -16.57
C GLU A 96 0.65 7.73 -18.09
N GLN A 97 0.95 8.82 -18.79
CA GLN A 97 1.08 8.81 -20.25
C GLN A 97 2.15 7.80 -20.71
N ASP A 98 3.34 7.88 -20.12
CA ASP A 98 4.46 7.03 -20.53
C ASP A 98 4.23 5.56 -20.13
N LEU A 99 3.70 5.29 -18.92
CA LEU A 99 3.39 3.93 -18.48
C LEU A 99 2.25 3.30 -19.29
N GLU A 100 1.23 4.07 -19.66
CA GLU A 100 0.12 3.59 -20.50
C GLU A 100 0.60 3.28 -21.94
N ALA A 101 1.49 4.11 -22.48
CA ALA A 101 2.11 3.87 -23.78
C ALA A 101 3.03 2.63 -23.74
N ALA A 102 3.85 2.48 -22.70
CA ALA A 102 4.65 1.28 -22.50
C ALA A 102 3.77 0.02 -22.39
N PHE A 103 2.64 0.11 -21.68
CA PHE A 103 1.69 -1.00 -21.54
C PHE A 103 1.06 -1.38 -22.89
N ALA A 104 0.76 -0.39 -23.73
CA ALA A 104 0.24 -0.65 -25.07
C ALA A 104 1.24 -1.40 -25.97
N LEU A 105 2.54 -1.19 -25.78
CA LEU A 105 3.60 -1.87 -26.52
C LEU A 105 3.87 -3.29 -25.99
N ASN A 106 3.88 -3.47 -24.68
CA ASN A 106 4.10 -4.78 -24.06
C ASN A 106 3.18 -5.00 -22.85
N PRO A 107 1.95 -5.49 -23.06
CA PRO A 107 1.00 -5.73 -21.98
C PRO A 107 1.35 -6.95 -21.12
N ASN A 108 2.37 -7.74 -21.49
CA ASN A 108 2.78 -8.94 -20.74
C ASN A 108 3.92 -8.67 -19.75
N ASP A 109 4.42 -7.43 -19.67
CA ASP A 109 5.46 -7.08 -18.70
C ASP A 109 4.87 -7.00 -17.28
N ALA A 110 5.18 -8.01 -16.46
CA ALA A 110 4.64 -8.13 -15.12
C ALA A 110 5.07 -6.97 -14.18
N VAL A 111 6.29 -6.45 -14.35
CA VAL A 111 6.83 -5.37 -13.52
C VAL A 111 6.11 -4.07 -13.82
N LEU A 112 5.95 -3.73 -15.10
CA LEU A 112 5.17 -2.60 -15.56
C LEU A 112 3.72 -2.71 -15.08
N ASN A 113 3.08 -3.86 -15.30
CA ASN A 113 1.68 -4.03 -14.94
C ASN A 113 1.46 -3.89 -13.43
N ARG A 114 2.32 -4.49 -12.61
CA ARG A 114 2.28 -4.34 -11.16
C ARG A 114 2.46 -2.89 -10.74
N SER A 115 3.38 -2.17 -11.38
CA SER A 115 3.71 -0.77 -11.06
C SER A 115 2.57 0.18 -11.45
N LEU A 116 2.11 0.11 -12.70
CA LEU A 116 1.01 0.92 -13.22
C LEU A 116 -0.32 0.62 -12.49
N GLY A 117 -0.60 -0.66 -12.22
CA GLY A 117 -1.77 -1.06 -11.43
C GLY A 117 -1.73 -0.48 -10.02
N ARG A 118 -0.56 -0.50 -9.35
CA ARG A 118 -0.37 0.15 -8.04
C ARG A 118 -0.47 1.66 -8.12
N PHE A 119 -0.02 2.27 -9.20
CA PHE A 119 -0.12 3.71 -9.39
C PHE A 119 -1.58 4.17 -9.45
N TYR A 120 -2.45 3.43 -10.14
CA TYR A 120 -3.88 3.74 -10.12
C TYR A 120 -4.57 3.52 -8.78
N ASN A 121 -4.03 2.68 -7.89
CA ASN A 121 -4.55 2.58 -6.52
C ASN A 121 -4.48 3.94 -5.80
N MET A 122 -3.49 4.79 -6.12
CA MET A 122 -3.39 6.14 -5.57
C MET A 122 -4.57 7.01 -5.97
N ARG A 123 -5.00 6.94 -7.24
CA ARG A 123 -6.20 7.66 -7.70
C ARG A 123 -7.46 7.11 -7.05
N ALA A 124 -7.56 5.78 -6.94
CA ALA A 124 -8.67 5.13 -6.26
C ALA A 124 -8.86 5.63 -4.82
N VAL A 125 -7.78 5.72 -4.03
CA VAL A 125 -7.87 6.26 -2.66
C VAL A 125 -8.13 7.77 -2.64
N ALA A 126 -7.68 8.50 -3.67
CA ALA A 126 -8.01 9.90 -3.89
C ALA A 126 -9.51 10.17 -4.06
N GLY A 127 -10.29 9.13 -4.32
CA GLY A 127 -11.65 9.28 -4.80
C GLY A 127 -11.73 9.65 -6.29
N ASP A 128 -10.61 9.58 -7.00
CA ASP A 128 -10.53 9.76 -8.44
C ASP A 128 -10.56 8.38 -9.11
N TYR A 129 -11.72 8.05 -9.64
CA TYR A 129 -11.95 6.73 -10.25
C TYR A 129 -11.91 6.80 -11.78
N SER A 130 -11.46 7.90 -12.37
CA SER A 130 -11.46 8.10 -13.83
C SER A 130 -10.65 7.05 -14.59
N LYS A 131 -9.65 6.44 -13.92
CA LYS A 131 -8.79 5.38 -14.46
C LYS A 131 -9.12 3.98 -13.92
N ALA A 132 -10.26 3.78 -13.24
CA ALA A 132 -10.65 2.46 -12.71
C ALA A 132 -10.70 1.37 -13.79
N ASP A 133 -11.17 1.69 -15.00
CA ASP A 133 -11.18 0.74 -16.11
C ASP A 133 -9.77 0.36 -16.58
N MET A 134 -8.82 1.32 -16.54
CA MET A 134 -7.43 1.04 -16.87
C MET A 134 -6.74 0.19 -15.80
N GLN A 135 -7.02 0.46 -14.52
CA GLN A 135 -6.60 -0.37 -13.39
C GLN A 135 -7.05 -1.83 -13.58
N VAL A 136 -8.33 -2.04 -13.95
CA VAL A 136 -8.86 -3.39 -14.26
C VAL A 136 -8.09 -4.03 -15.41
N ARG A 137 -7.89 -3.30 -16.53
CA ARG A 137 -7.17 -3.83 -17.71
C ARG A 137 -5.74 -4.26 -17.38
N VAL A 138 -5.00 -3.44 -16.65
CA VAL A 138 -3.60 -3.71 -16.30
C VAL A 138 -3.49 -4.92 -15.37
N TYR A 139 -4.35 -5.01 -14.35
CA TYR A 139 -4.35 -6.18 -13.47
C TYR A 139 -4.87 -7.44 -14.17
N THR A 140 -5.83 -7.36 -15.10
CA THR A 140 -6.21 -8.51 -15.93
C THR A 140 -5.00 -9.05 -16.71
N ALA A 141 -4.18 -8.15 -17.28
CA ALA A 141 -2.97 -8.55 -18.00
C ALA A 141 -1.90 -9.17 -17.08
N LEU A 142 -1.81 -8.70 -15.83
CA LEU A 142 -0.89 -9.26 -14.83
C LEU A 142 -1.34 -10.65 -14.32
N LEU A 143 -2.62 -10.80 -13.99
CA LEU A 143 -3.14 -11.96 -13.26
C LEU A 143 -3.56 -13.10 -14.20
N GLY A 144 -3.93 -12.78 -15.44
CA GLY A 144 -4.53 -13.74 -16.37
C GLY A 144 -5.83 -14.33 -15.81
N ASP A 145 -6.08 -15.61 -16.11
CA ASP A 145 -7.30 -16.34 -15.72
C ASP A 145 -7.15 -17.11 -14.39
N GLN A 146 -6.19 -16.73 -13.54
CA GLN A 146 -5.94 -17.43 -12.27
C GLN A 146 -7.13 -17.27 -11.31
N ALA A 147 -7.52 -18.37 -10.66
CA ALA A 147 -8.54 -18.33 -9.61
C ALA A 147 -7.93 -17.80 -8.30
N PRO A 148 -8.62 -16.95 -7.52
CA PRO A 148 -8.07 -16.34 -6.30
C PRO A 148 -7.52 -17.34 -5.28
N ALA A 149 -8.18 -18.50 -5.15
CA ALA A 149 -7.75 -19.56 -4.23
C ALA A 149 -6.41 -20.20 -4.62
N ALA A 150 -6.03 -20.15 -5.90
CA ALA A 150 -4.81 -20.74 -6.43
C ALA A 150 -3.64 -19.74 -6.53
N MET A 151 -3.88 -18.45 -6.27
CA MET A 151 -2.86 -17.41 -6.34
C MET A 151 -1.85 -17.55 -5.19
N ASP A 152 -0.60 -17.26 -5.49
CA ASP A 152 0.39 -16.88 -4.48
C ASP A 152 -0.02 -15.57 -3.79
N ASP A 153 0.68 -15.17 -2.72
CA ASP A 153 0.29 -13.99 -1.95
C ASP A 153 0.49 -12.68 -2.71
N SER A 154 1.51 -12.58 -3.56
CA SER A 154 1.77 -11.39 -4.37
C SER A 154 0.68 -11.19 -5.44
N SER A 155 0.32 -12.27 -6.12
CA SER A 155 -0.79 -12.35 -7.06
C SER A 155 -2.12 -12.06 -6.35
N PHE A 156 -2.35 -12.57 -5.15
CA PHE A 156 -3.57 -12.29 -4.38
C PHE A 156 -3.66 -10.82 -3.91
N VAL A 157 -2.55 -10.20 -3.53
CA VAL A 157 -2.49 -8.76 -3.25
C VAL A 157 -2.88 -7.96 -4.49
N ALA A 158 -2.31 -8.30 -5.66
CA ALA A 158 -2.68 -7.67 -6.93
C ALA A 158 -4.16 -7.89 -7.28
N TYR A 159 -4.68 -9.10 -7.05
CA TYR A 159 -6.10 -9.42 -7.22
C TYR A 159 -7.01 -8.59 -6.31
N SER A 160 -6.62 -8.32 -5.07
CA SER A 160 -7.40 -7.48 -4.16
C SER A 160 -7.57 -6.05 -4.70
N PHE A 161 -6.53 -5.51 -5.35
CA PHE A 161 -6.59 -4.21 -6.02
C PHE A 161 -7.30 -4.25 -7.38
N PHE A 162 -7.22 -5.37 -8.11
CA PHE A 162 -8.08 -5.62 -9.26
C PHE A 162 -9.56 -5.57 -8.88
N MET A 163 -9.94 -6.23 -7.79
CA MET A 163 -11.30 -6.20 -7.26
C MET A 163 -11.72 -4.78 -6.85
N LEU A 164 -10.81 -4.00 -6.24
CA LEU A 164 -11.05 -2.57 -5.99
C LEU A 164 -11.35 -1.82 -7.29
N GLY A 165 -10.53 -1.99 -8.34
CA GLY A 165 -10.77 -1.39 -9.66
C GLY A 165 -12.15 -1.77 -10.20
N GLN A 166 -12.53 -3.04 -10.12
CA GLN A 166 -13.85 -3.50 -10.53
C GLN A 166 -15.01 -2.88 -9.73
N ILE A 167 -14.86 -2.76 -8.40
CA ILE A 167 -15.83 -2.10 -7.51
C ILE A 167 -16.02 -0.64 -7.94
N LEU A 168 -14.92 0.06 -8.23
CA LEU A 168 -14.91 1.46 -8.63
C LEU A 168 -15.49 1.66 -10.04
N THR A 169 -15.17 0.78 -10.99
CA THR A 169 -15.81 0.75 -12.31
C THR A 169 -17.33 0.57 -12.19
N ASP A 170 -17.80 -0.41 -11.42
CA ASP A 170 -19.24 -0.62 -11.22
C ASP A 170 -19.91 0.60 -10.54
N LYS A 171 -19.22 1.23 -9.57
CA LYS A 171 -19.68 2.47 -8.92
C LYS A 171 -19.80 3.63 -9.92
N ASN A 172 -18.79 3.86 -10.74
CA ASN A 172 -18.77 4.93 -11.76
C ASN A 172 -19.91 4.77 -12.78
N GLN A 173 -20.23 3.53 -13.12
CA GLN A 173 -21.31 3.21 -14.06
C GLN A 173 -22.69 3.18 -13.39
N GLY A 174 -22.81 3.68 -12.15
CA GLY A 174 -24.08 3.77 -11.41
C GLY A 174 -24.58 2.43 -10.85
N ARG A 175 -23.82 1.34 -10.98
CA ARG A 175 -24.19 -0.01 -10.53
C ARG A 175 -23.81 -0.26 -9.07
N LYS A 176 -24.29 0.62 -8.17
CA LYS A 176 -23.89 0.63 -6.74
C LYS A 176 -24.14 -0.70 -6.01
N LEU A 177 -25.26 -1.38 -6.28
CA LEU A 177 -25.55 -2.69 -5.67
C LEU A 177 -24.55 -3.77 -6.10
N LYS A 178 -24.12 -3.74 -7.36
CA LYS A 178 -23.09 -4.67 -7.88
C LYS A 178 -21.73 -4.37 -7.28
N ALA A 179 -21.39 -3.09 -7.12
CA ALA A 179 -20.18 -2.67 -6.43
C ALA A 179 -20.19 -3.14 -4.95
N LEU A 180 -21.30 -3.00 -4.24
CA LEU A 180 -21.44 -3.48 -2.86
C LEU A 180 -21.34 -5.00 -2.75
N ALA A 181 -21.92 -5.75 -3.69
CA ALA A 181 -21.78 -7.22 -3.72
C ALA A 181 -20.31 -7.63 -3.85
N LYS A 182 -19.54 -6.96 -4.72
CA LYS A 182 -18.09 -7.18 -4.88
C LYS A 182 -17.26 -6.77 -3.67
N VAL A 183 -17.68 -5.74 -2.93
CA VAL A 183 -17.06 -5.40 -1.64
C VAL A 183 -17.23 -6.58 -0.68
N GLY A 184 -18.44 -7.13 -0.54
CA GLY A 184 -18.68 -8.29 0.31
C GLY A 184 -17.86 -9.51 -0.10
N GLU A 185 -17.77 -9.79 -1.40
CA GLU A 185 -16.92 -10.86 -1.96
C GLU A 185 -15.45 -10.68 -1.58
N LEU A 186 -14.90 -9.47 -1.79
CA LEU A 186 -13.50 -9.18 -1.46
C LEU A 186 -13.23 -9.29 0.06
N GLU A 187 -14.14 -8.79 0.90
CA GLU A 187 -14.05 -8.91 2.35
C GLU A 187 -14.03 -10.38 2.80
N GLU A 188 -14.89 -11.22 2.22
CA GLU A 188 -14.95 -12.65 2.51
C GLU A 188 -13.66 -13.37 2.07
N GLN A 189 -13.17 -13.09 0.87
CA GLN A 189 -11.94 -13.67 0.34
C GLN A 189 -10.70 -13.27 1.17
N LEU A 190 -10.59 -12.01 1.57
CA LEU A 190 -9.52 -11.54 2.46
C LEU A 190 -9.58 -12.25 3.82
N ALA A 191 -10.78 -12.36 4.40
CA ALA A 191 -10.96 -13.05 5.69
C ALA A 191 -10.68 -14.56 5.60
N GLU A 192 -11.06 -15.22 4.51
CA GLU A 192 -10.71 -16.62 4.24
C GLU A 192 -9.20 -16.80 4.11
N ARG A 193 -8.53 -15.95 3.32
CA ARG A 193 -7.08 -16.03 3.12
C ARG A 193 -6.31 -15.80 4.43
N VAL A 194 -6.71 -14.81 5.23
CA VAL A 194 -6.09 -14.57 6.56
C VAL A 194 -6.33 -15.74 7.51
N ARG A 195 -7.50 -16.40 7.47
CA ARG A 195 -7.74 -17.61 8.27
C ARG A 195 -6.90 -18.81 7.82
N ALA A 196 -6.70 -18.96 6.51
CA ALA A 196 -5.87 -20.02 5.94
C ALA A 196 -4.38 -19.82 6.23
N GLN A 197 -3.94 -18.56 6.36
CA GLN A 197 -2.55 -18.19 6.64
C GLN A 197 -2.46 -17.28 7.88
N PRO A 198 -2.69 -17.82 9.09
CA PRO A 198 -2.78 -17.00 10.30
C PRO A 198 -1.50 -16.23 10.62
N ASP A 199 -0.35 -16.71 10.15
CA ASP A 199 0.98 -16.13 10.37
C ASP A 199 1.43 -15.13 9.31
N ASN A 200 0.66 -14.96 8.23
CA ASN A 200 0.98 -13.98 7.20
C ASN A 200 0.54 -12.57 7.64
N ILE A 201 1.49 -11.81 8.18
CA ILE A 201 1.27 -10.45 8.69
C ILE A 201 0.91 -9.46 7.59
N GLU A 202 1.43 -9.64 6.37
CA GLU A 202 1.12 -8.75 5.25
C GLU A 202 -0.33 -8.89 4.79
N LEU A 203 -0.86 -10.11 4.78
CA LEU A 203 -2.28 -10.33 4.48
C LEU A 203 -3.19 -9.70 5.54
N ARG A 204 -2.80 -9.71 6.82
CA ARG A 204 -3.53 -9.00 7.87
C ARG A 204 -3.49 -7.49 7.66
N ALA A 205 -2.31 -6.94 7.34
CA ALA A 205 -2.18 -5.52 7.02
C ALA A 205 -3.06 -5.12 5.82
N LEU A 206 -3.07 -5.94 4.76
CA LEU A 206 -3.94 -5.75 3.59
C LEU A 206 -5.42 -5.78 3.96
N ALA A 207 -5.85 -6.82 4.70
CA ALA A 207 -7.25 -6.97 5.11
C ALA A 207 -7.71 -5.82 6.01
N GLY A 208 -6.87 -5.38 6.95
CA GLY A 208 -7.15 -4.23 7.81
C GLY A 208 -7.28 -2.92 7.02
N ASN A 209 -6.39 -2.68 6.05
CA ASN A 209 -6.46 -1.52 5.16
C ASN A 209 -7.77 -1.48 4.38
N PHE A 210 -8.18 -2.59 3.77
CA PHE A 210 -9.45 -2.67 3.05
C PHE A 210 -10.65 -2.46 3.97
N ALA A 211 -10.63 -3.07 5.16
CA ALA A 211 -11.70 -2.92 6.14
C ALA A 211 -11.88 -1.45 6.56
N PHE A 212 -10.80 -0.73 6.90
CA PHE A 212 -10.90 0.70 7.22
C PHE A 212 -11.28 1.57 6.03
N PHE A 213 -10.69 1.32 4.86
CA PHE A 213 -11.04 2.03 3.64
C PHE A 213 -12.55 1.93 3.38
N PHE A 214 -13.13 0.73 3.50
CA PHE A 214 -14.56 0.52 3.36
C PHE A 214 -15.38 1.09 4.53
N ALA A 215 -14.92 1.00 5.77
CA ALA A 215 -15.60 1.58 6.94
C ALA A 215 -15.81 3.10 6.80
N GLY A 216 -14.88 3.77 6.13
CA GLY A 216 -14.99 5.19 5.85
C GLY A 216 -15.79 5.58 4.63
N ASN A 217 -15.78 4.75 3.59
CA ASN A 217 -16.42 5.08 2.32
C ASN A 217 -17.82 4.46 2.14
N ILE A 218 -18.20 3.51 2.99
CA ILE A 218 -19.46 2.76 2.92
C ILE A 218 -20.18 2.87 4.26
N PRO A 219 -21.38 3.49 4.32
CA PRO A 219 -22.06 3.73 5.59
C PRO A 219 -22.73 2.50 6.21
N LEU A 220 -22.90 1.42 5.45
CA LEU A 220 -23.38 0.15 5.97
C LEU A 220 -22.27 -0.54 6.77
N GLU A 221 -22.59 -1.22 7.87
CA GLU A 221 -21.66 -2.05 8.65
C GLU A 221 -20.33 -1.39 9.07
N ARG A 222 -20.26 -0.06 9.17
CA ARG A 222 -19.02 0.68 9.47
C ARG A 222 -18.33 0.13 10.72
N GLU A 223 -19.10 -0.04 11.79
CA GLU A 223 -18.58 -0.51 13.07
C GLU A 223 -18.03 -1.94 12.99
N ARG A 224 -18.68 -2.85 12.24
CA ARG A 224 -18.15 -4.19 11.97
C ARG A 224 -16.78 -4.08 11.31
N ARG A 225 -16.67 -3.29 10.25
CA ARG A 225 -15.42 -3.09 9.50
C ARG A 225 -14.31 -2.48 10.36
N VAL A 226 -14.65 -1.54 11.25
CA VAL A 226 -13.71 -1.00 12.24
C VAL A 226 -13.23 -2.09 13.20
N ARG A 227 -14.13 -2.92 13.74
CA ARG A 227 -13.77 -4.06 14.61
C ARG A 227 -12.82 -5.03 13.89
N ASP A 228 -13.13 -5.38 12.65
CA ASP A 228 -12.31 -6.28 11.85
C ASP A 228 -10.92 -5.67 11.57
N ALA A 229 -10.85 -4.40 11.18
CA ALA A 229 -9.60 -3.69 10.95
C ALA A 229 -8.73 -3.63 12.21
N VAL A 230 -9.31 -3.26 13.36
CA VAL A 230 -8.62 -3.22 14.65
C VAL A 230 -8.06 -4.60 15.01
N ALA A 231 -8.84 -5.68 14.82
CA ALA A 231 -8.38 -7.04 15.10
C ALA A 231 -7.17 -7.44 14.22
N TYR A 232 -7.14 -7.03 12.95
CA TYR A 232 -5.97 -7.26 12.09
C TYR A 232 -4.75 -6.42 12.50
N PHE A 233 -4.97 -5.15 12.82
CA PHE A 233 -3.90 -4.22 13.17
C PHE A 233 -3.31 -4.44 14.56
N GLU A 234 -4.06 -5.00 15.50
CA GLU A 234 -3.52 -5.48 16.78
C GLU A 234 -2.41 -6.52 16.57
N VAL A 235 -2.65 -7.48 15.67
CA VAL A 235 -1.64 -8.49 15.31
C VAL A 235 -0.46 -7.84 14.61
N LEU A 236 -0.72 -6.93 13.65
CA LEU A 236 0.32 -6.17 12.95
C LEU A 236 1.21 -5.38 13.92
N ARG A 237 0.62 -4.71 14.92
CA ARG A 237 1.37 -3.96 15.94
C ARG A 237 2.25 -4.89 16.76
N ALA A 238 1.71 -6.03 17.20
CA ALA A 238 2.42 -6.99 18.03
C ALA A 238 3.56 -7.71 17.28
N ARG A 239 3.39 -7.94 15.97
CA ARG A 239 4.31 -8.71 15.12
C ARG A 239 5.00 -7.84 14.06
N TRP A 240 5.18 -6.55 14.35
CA TRP A 240 5.74 -5.58 13.40
C TRP A 240 7.10 -6.00 12.83
N ASP A 241 7.95 -6.62 13.66
CA ASP A 241 9.29 -7.05 13.29
C ASP A 241 9.31 -8.24 12.32
N GLU A 242 8.16 -8.87 12.09
CA GLU A 242 7.98 -10.00 11.16
C GLU A 242 7.58 -9.55 9.74
N LEU A 243 7.27 -8.27 9.53
CA LEU A 243 7.06 -7.72 8.19
C LEU A 243 8.32 -7.87 7.33
N ARG A 244 8.13 -8.03 6.01
CA ARG A 244 9.28 -8.08 5.09
C ARG A 244 10.13 -6.81 5.25
N PRO A 245 11.47 -6.91 5.20
CA PRO A 245 12.35 -5.78 5.45
C PRO A 245 12.00 -4.52 4.67
N GLY A 246 11.69 -4.61 3.37
CA GLY A 246 11.28 -3.47 2.56
C GLY A 246 10.04 -2.72 3.08
N ALA A 247 9.04 -3.45 3.63
CA ALA A 247 7.82 -2.84 4.16
C ALA A 247 8.03 -2.10 5.49
N ARG A 248 9.06 -2.48 6.25
CA ARG A 248 9.46 -1.80 7.50
C ARG A 248 10.70 -0.91 7.34
N HIS A 249 11.27 -0.83 6.14
CA HIS A 249 12.50 -0.10 5.90
C HIS A 249 12.23 1.40 5.83
N PRO A 250 12.81 2.21 6.74
CA PRO A 250 12.47 3.62 6.85
C PRO A 250 12.94 4.47 5.66
N ASN A 251 13.85 3.99 4.81
CA ASN A 251 14.21 4.71 3.59
C ASN A 251 13.32 4.37 2.38
N HIS A 252 12.57 3.26 2.44
CA HIS A 252 11.70 2.81 1.35
C HIS A 252 10.24 3.25 1.58
N CYS A 253 9.72 2.97 2.78
CA CYS A 253 8.43 3.45 3.24
C CYS A 253 8.58 4.11 4.61
N PRO A 254 9.03 5.38 4.68
CA PRO A 254 9.41 6.03 5.93
C PRO A 254 8.31 6.08 6.98
N ASN A 255 7.04 6.01 6.57
CA ASN A 255 5.89 6.35 7.43
C ASN A 255 4.91 5.19 7.62
N THR A 256 5.22 3.99 7.12
CA THR A 256 4.30 2.84 7.17
C THR A 256 3.90 2.51 8.60
N ARG A 257 4.84 2.57 9.55
CA ARG A 257 4.54 2.34 10.96
C ARG A 257 3.57 3.39 11.48
N GLU A 258 3.90 4.66 11.28
CA GLU A 258 3.11 5.76 11.81
C GLU A 258 1.69 5.75 11.23
N ASN A 259 1.52 5.44 9.95
CA ASN A 259 0.20 5.30 9.34
C ASN A 259 -0.62 4.19 10.00
N PHE A 260 -0.12 2.95 10.02
CA PHE A 260 -0.87 1.83 10.59
C PHE A 260 -1.18 2.00 12.07
N MET A 261 -0.24 2.55 12.84
CA MET A 261 -0.47 2.82 14.26
C MET A 261 -1.49 3.93 14.44
N PHE A 262 -1.46 4.98 13.62
CA PHE A 262 -2.45 6.04 13.67
C PHE A 262 -3.86 5.52 13.35
N GLU A 263 -3.99 4.72 12.29
CA GLU A 263 -5.26 4.06 11.94
C GLU A 263 -5.77 3.13 13.07
N LEU A 264 -4.88 2.37 13.71
CA LEU A 264 -5.24 1.54 14.86
C LEU A 264 -5.72 2.38 16.05
N ALA A 265 -5.07 3.51 16.34
CA ALA A 265 -5.48 4.41 17.41
C ALA A 265 -6.85 5.04 17.14
N GLU A 266 -7.11 5.45 15.90
CA GLU A 266 -8.41 5.97 15.47
C GLU A 266 -9.50 4.89 15.58
N GLY A 267 -9.18 3.65 15.19
CA GLY A 267 -10.07 2.49 15.40
C GLY A 267 -10.38 2.23 16.87
N TYR A 268 -9.40 2.31 17.76
CA TYR A 268 -9.61 2.20 19.19
C TYR A 268 -10.51 3.31 19.73
N MET A 269 -10.34 4.56 19.29
CA MET A 269 -11.21 5.66 19.71
C MET A 269 -12.66 5.43 19.32
N VAL A 270 -12.90 4.98 18.09
CA VAL A 270 -14.25 4.64 17.60
C VAL A 270 -14.88 3.50 18.40
N LEU A 271 -14.09 2.52 18.83
CA LEU A 271 -14.57 1.38 19.63
C LEU A 271 -14.56 1.65 21.15
N GLU A 272 -14.39 2.91 21.55
CA GLU A 272 -14.35 3.34 22.96
C GLU A 272 -13.23 2.69 23.79
N ARG A 273 -12.13 2.27 23.15
CA ARG A 273 -10.92 1.69 23.75
C ARG A 273 -9.87 2.76 24.02
N GLU A 274 -10.26 3.75 24.83
CA GLU A 274 -9.52 5.00 25.04
C GLU A 274 -8.10 4.76 25.59
N ALA A 275 -7.95 3.83 26.54
CA ALA A 275 -6.66 3.54 27.16
C ALA A 275 -5.65 3.04 26.13
N GLU A 276 -6.06 2.14 25.24
CA GLU A 276 -5.19 1.61 24.19
C GLU A 276 -4.88 2.65 23.11
N ALA A 277 -5.85 3.50 22.75
CA ALA A 277 -5.66 4.61 21.83
C ALA A 277 -4.62 5.62 22.38
N ARG A 278 -4.74 5.98 23.66
CA ARG A 278 -3.82 6.90 24.34
C ARG A 278 -2.36 6.45 24.21
N VAL A 279 -2.08 5.18 24.48
CA VAL A 279 -0.71 4.63 24.37
C VAL A 279 -0.14 4.86 22.97
N ILE A 280 -0.94 4.62 21.93
CA ILE A 280 -0.46 4.81 20.55
C ILE A 280 -0.28 6.29 20.22
N TYR A 281 -1.23 7.15 20.57
CA TYR A 281 -1.09 8.58 20.31
C TYR A 281 0.14 9.18 21.04
N GLU A 282 0.45 8.70 22.26
CA GLU A 282 1.67 9.08 22.97
C GLU A 282 2.93 8.62 22.24
N GLU A 283 2.94 7.39 21.69
CA GLU A 283 4.03 6.90 20.84
C GLU A 283 4.21 7.75 19.57
N LEU A 284 3.10 8.12 18.92
CA LEU A 284 3.08 8.84 17.65
C LEU A 284 3.37 10.34 17.78
N ALA A 285 3.10 10.93 18.96
CA ALA A 285 3.48 12.31 19.25
C ALA A 285 5.02 12.51 19.24
N VAL A 286 5.80 11.43 19.32
CA VAL A 286 7.26 11.45 19.23
C VAL A 286 7.71 11.07 17.81
N ILE A 287 8.27 12.05 17.09
CA ILE A 287 8.76 11.85 15.72
C ILE A 287 10.05 11.02 15.71
N ARG A 288 10.02 9.88 15.01
CA ARG A 288 11.18 8.99 14.81
C ARG A 288 11.89 9.27 13.48
N ALA A 289 13.19 9.05 13.42
CA ALA A 289 13.98 9.20 12.20
C ALA A 289 13.60 8.14 11.13
N PRO A 290 13.70 8.45 9.82
CA PRO A 290 13.94 9.77 9.26
C PRO A 290 12.73 10.67 9.50
N ARG A 291 12.99 11.96 9.69
CA ARG A 291 11.96 12.94 9.97
C ARG A 291 11.31 13.34 8.65
N THR A 292 10.07 12.90 8.44
CA THR A 292 9.27 13.22 7.25
C THR A 292 8.13 14.15 7.59
N ARG A 293 7.53 14.75 6.57
CA ARG A 293 6.37 15.61 6.72
C ARG A 293 5.14 14.87 7.22
N ALA A 294 4.91 13.65 6.74
CA ALA A 294 3.80 12.82 7.21
C ALA A 294 3.92 12.51 8.71
N LYS A 295 5.12 12.21 9.22
CA LYS A 295 5.33 11.99 10.67
C LYS A 295 5.09 13.25 11.49
N GLU A 296 5.49 14.42 10.98
CA GLU A 296 5.18 15.68 11.67
C GLU A 296 3.68 15.92 11.78
N LEU A 297 2.94 15.67 10.69
CA LEU A 297 1.49 15.81 10.67
C LEU A 297 0.83 14.80 11.63
N ILE A 298 1.21 13.52 11.57
CA ILE A 298 0.71 12.47 12.48
C ILE A 298 1.02 12.82 13.93
N ALA A 299 2.22 13.29 14.25
CA ALA A 299 2.60 13.68 15.61
C ALA A 299 1.77 14.88 16.11
N HIS A 300 1.51 15.85 15.23
CA HIS A 300 0.69 17.01 15.56
C HIS A 300 -0.77 16.62 15.82
N VAL A 301 -1.36 15.81 14.94
CA VAL A 301 -2.73 15.30 15.10
C VAL A 301 -2.82 14.42 16.35
N SER A 302 -1.88 13.51 16.57
CA SER A 302 -1.84 12.66 17.78
C SER A 302 -1.77 13.49 19.06
N SER A 303 -1.00 14.59 19.06
CA SER A 303 -0.95 15.52 20.19
C SER A 303 -2.29 16.23 20.42
N GLU A 304 -3.03 16.54 19.36
CA GLU A 304 -4.38 17.10 19.44
C GLU A 304 -5.38 16.06 19.99
N ARG A 305 -5.33 14.81 19.49
CA ARG A 305 -6.13 13.70 20.03
C ARG A 305 -5.93 13.52 21.53
N LEU A 306 -4.69 13.57 22.00
CA LEU A 306 -4.38 13.42 23.43
C LEU A 306 -4.98 14.52 24.31
N ARG A 307 -5.07 15.76 23.81
CA ARG A 307 -5.69 16.87 24.55
C ARG A 307 -7.22 16.77 24.60
N ASN A 308 -7.82 16.19 23.56
CA ASN A 308 -9.27 16.14 23.37
C ASN A 308 -9.83 14.71 23.41
N LEU A 309 -9.16 13.78 24.08
CA LEU A 309 -9.42 12.34 23.96
C LEU A 309 -10.88 11.97 24.27
N ASP A 310 -11.43 12.50 25.36
CA ASP A 310 -12.82 12.30 25.77
C ASP A 310 -13.84 12.73 24.71
N GLN A 311 -13.52 13.74 23.91
CA GLN A 311 -14.41 14.27 22.87
C GLN A 311 -14.44 13.40 21.60
N TYR A 312 -13.40 12.61 21.38
CA TYR A 312 -13.30 11.71 20.22
C TYR A 312 -13.81 10.30 20.51
N ARG A 313 -14.07 9.96 21.76
CA ARG A 313 -14.53 8.63 22.15
C ARG A 313 -15.86 8.30 21.46
N GLY A 314 -15.88 7.19 20.72
CA GLY A 314 -17.05 6.73 19.98
C GLY A 314 -17.35 7.50 18.69
N GLU A 315 -16.50 8.46 18.29
CA GLU A 315 -16.77 9.31 17.13
C GLU A 315 -16.48 8.60 15.80
N MET A 316 -17.51 8.02 15.21
CA MET A 316 -17.43 7.36 13.90
C MET A 316 -17.02 8.33 12.75
N ARG A 317 -17.01 9.65 12.98
CA ARG A 317 -16.47 10.64 12.03
C ARG A 317 -14.95 10.56 11.87
N LEU A 318 -14.27 9.87 12.79
CA LEU A 318 -12.85 9.52 12.65
C LEU A 318 -12.61 8.51 11.52
N MET A 319 -13.66 7.83 11.02
CA MET A 319 -13.58 6.91 9.90
C MET A 319 -14.03 7.57 8.59
N PRO A 320 -13.34 7.35 7.46
CA PRO A 320 -12.06 6.64 7.35
C PRO A 320 -10.95 7.38 8.11
N PRO A 321 -9.96 6.66 8.67
CA PRO A 321 -8.84 7.33 9.30
C PRO A 321 -8.15 8.24 8.28
N TRP A 322 -7.62 9.36 8.78
CA TRP A 322 -6.87 10.28 7.95
C TRP A 322 -5.53 9.67 7.51
N PRO A 323 -5.09 9.96 6.27
CA PRO A 323 -5.84 10.64 5.23
C PRO A 323 -6.77 9.67 4.49
N SER A 324 -7.91 10.16 4.02
CA SER A 324 -8.85 9.35 3.21
C SER A 324 -9.05 9.85 1.78
N ASP A 325 -8.20 10.79 1.40
CA ASP A 325 -8.08 11.37 0.09
C ASP A 325 -6.80 10.86 -0.59
N VAL A 326 -6.31 11.67 -1.53
CA VAL A 326 -5.22 11.39 -2.49
C VAL A 326 -3.98 10.86 -1.80
N SER A 327 -3.84 11.21 -0.53
CA SER A 327 -2.60 11.04 0.18
C SER A 327 -2.51 9.75 1.01
N ASN A 328 -3.52 8.86 1.07
CA ASN A 328 -3.40 7.64 1.91
C ASN A 328 -2.30 6.69 1.41
N CYS A 329 -2.33 6.34 0.12
CA CYS A 329 -1.24 5.55 -0.46
C CYS A 329 0.09 6.33 -0.51
N VAL A 330 0.05 7.66 -0.54
CA VAL A 330 1.23 8.54 -0.54
C VAL A 330 1.86 8.64 0.84
N VAL A 331 1.06 8.58 1.92
CA VAL A 331 1.52 8.80 3.30
C VAL A 331 2.66 7.86 3.63
N CYS A 332 2.55 6.58 3.30
CA CYS A 332 3.59 5.59 3.58
C CYS A 332 4.95 5.95 2.95
N HIS A 333 4.95 6.66 1.82
CA HIS A 333 6.13 6.93 1.00
C HIS A 333 6.61 8.39 1.02
N ALA A 334 5.78 9.34 1.45
CA ALA A 334 6.06 10.78 1.38
C ALA A 334 7.23 11.19 2.27
N TRP A 335 8.15 11.99 1.73
CA TRP A 335 9.26 12.55 2.50
C TRP A 335 8.95 13.96 2.99
N THR A 336 8.73 14.91 2.08
CA THR A 336 8.51 16.32 2.44
C THR A 336 7.13 16.85 2.05
N SER A 337 6.36 16.10 1.27
CA SER A 337 5.05 16.54 0.79
C SER A 337 4.01 16.60 1.88
N ASP A 338 3.17 17.64 1.81
CA ASP A 338 2.02 17.77 2.68
C ASP A 338 0.96 16.73 2.33
N VAL A 339 0.49 16.03 3.35
CA VAL A 339 -0.67 15.15 3.29
C VAL A 339 -1.88 16.01 3.68
N GLY A 340 -2.88 16.10 2.80
CA GLY A 340 -3.98 17.05 2.97
C GLY A 340 -4.80 16.76 4.23
N LEU A 341 -5.03 17.76 5.08
CA LEU A 341 -5.85 17.64 6.31
C LEU A 341 -7.36 17.78 6.03
N GLY A 342 -7.78 17.96 4.77
CA GLY A 342 -9.17 18.29 4.44
C GLY A 342 -10.17 17.17 4.71
N SER A 343 -9.69 15.93 4.81
CA SER A 343 -10.51 14.77 5.20
C SER A 343 -10.41 14.42 6.69
N LEU A 344 -9.58 15.15 7.46
CA LEU A 344 -9.42 14.93 8.89
C LEU A 344 -10.62 15.50 9.65
N TYR A 345 -11.28 14.65 10.45
CA TYR A 345 -12.16 15.16 11.51
C TYR A 345 -11.32 15.61 12.70
N SER A 346 -11.47 16.87 13.12
CA SER A 346 -10.85 17.39 14.33
C SER A 346 -11.79 18.35 15.08
N VAL A 347 -11.66 18.38 16.40
CA VAL A 347 -12.32 19.28 17.35
C VAL A 347 -11.69 20.66 17.25
N GLU A 348 -10.35 20.71 17.22
CA GLU A 348 -9.59 21.93 16.95
C GLU A 348 -9.40 22.10 15.43
N GLU A 349 -9.54 23.32 14.92
CA GLU A 349 -9.17 23.60 13.53
C GLU A 349 -7.65 23.43 13.37
N LEU A 350 -7.21 22.51 12.52
CA LEU A 350 -5.80 22.26 12.22
C LEU A 350 -5.46 22.76 10.83
N ARG A 351 -4.48 23.67 10.72
CA ARG A 351 -4.01 24.17 9.42
C ARG A 351 -2.56 23.75 9.19
N LEU A 352 -2.23 23.45 7.93
CA LEU A 352 -0.85 23.14 7.54
C LEU A 352 0.13 24.28 7.88
N SER A 353 -0.34 25.53 7.90
CA SER A 353 0.44 26.71 8.30
C SER A 353 0.89 26.68 9.76
N ASP A 354 0.17 25.95 10.61
CA ASP A 354 0.43 25.89 12.05
C ASP A 354 1.61 24.96 12.36
N LEU A 355 2.03 24.17 11.37
CA LEU A 355 3.07 23.17 11.48
C LEU A 355 4.21 23.48 10.49
N PRO A 356 5.18 24.35 10.84
CA PRO A 356 6.38 24.52 10.02
C PRO A 356 7.10 23.18 9.84
N SER A 357 7.58 22.92 8.63
CA SER A 357 8.21 21.64 8.30
C SER A 357 9.71 21.65 8.62
N GLN A 358 10.18 20.60 9.27
CA GLN A 358 11.59 20.25 9.43
C GLN A 358 11.89 18.89 8.76
N ALA A 359 11.06 18.50 7.79
CA ALA A 359 11.21 17.25 7.06
C ALA A 359 12.52 17.20 6.28
N GLN A 360 13.13 16.03 6.27
CA GLN A 360 14.34 15.73 5.51
C GLN A 360 13.97 15.44 4.04
N PRO A 361 14.80 15.85 3.06
CA PRO A 361 14.59 15.46 1.67
C PRO A 361 14.86 13.98 1.47
N LYS A 362 14.23 13.38 0.44
CA LYS A 362 14.52 12.00 0.03
C LYS A 362 15.96 11.88 -0.48
N PRO A 363 16.76 10.91 0.02
CA PRO A 363 18.11 10.66 -0.50
C PRO A 363 18.09 10.24 -1.98
N ILE A 364 19.06 10.75 -2.75
CA ILE A 364 19.24 10.44 -4.19
C ILE A 364 19.69 8.97 -4.40
N ASP A 365 20.44 8.39 -3.47
CA ASP A 365 21.00 7.04 -3.63
C ASP A 365 19.91 5.94 -3.69
N GLY A 366 18.72 6.20 -3.15
CA GLY A 366 17.56 5.32 -3.28
C GLY A 366 16.76 5.50 -4.58
N LEU A 367 17.13 6.45 -5.44
CA LEU A 367 16.42 6.83 -6.68
C LEU A 367 17.09 6.31 -7.96
N LEU A 368 18.42 6.13 -7.97
CA LEU A 368 19.21 5.78 -9.17
C LEU A 368 19.55 4.29 -9.31
N ASN A 369 19.10 3.44 -8.40
CA ASN A 369 19.38 2.00 -8.42
C ASN A 369 18.59 1.22 -9.50
N MET A 370 18.22 1.85 -10.62
CA MET A 370 17.95 1.11 -11.86
C MET A 370 19.21 0.91 -12.72
N ASP A 371 20.19 1.83 -12.60
CA ASP A 371 21.42 1.87 -13.40
C ASP A 371 22.69 2.18 -12.57
N ALA A 372 22.70 1.93 -11.24
CA ALA A 372 23.98 1.86 -10.55
C ALA A 372 24.91 0.91 -11.33
N PRO A 373 26.18 1.28 -11.62
CA PRO A 373 27.14 0.28 -12.10
C PRO A 373 27.00 -0.86 -11.11
N ALA A 374 26.73 -2.06 -11.64
CA ALA A 374 26.42 -3.22 -10.82
C ALA A 374 27.24 -3.07 -9.54
N LEU A 375 26.55 -2.86 -8.40
CA LEU A 375 27.12 -3.46 -7.21
C LEU A 375 27.28 -4.88 -7.72
N GLU A 376 28.52 -5.30 -7.99
CA GLU A 376 28.82 -6.69 -8.24
C GLU A 376 27.95 -7.43 -7.23
N ALA A 377 27.31 -8.51 -7.63
CA ALA A 377 26.55 -9.34 -6.71
C ALA A 377 27.55 -9.89 -5.67
N VAL A 378 27.98 -9.02 -4.75
CA VAL A 378 29.01 -9.26 -3.76
C VAL A 378 28.21 -9.70 -2.58
N ILE A 379 28.05 -11.01 -2.51
CA ILE A 379 27.71 -11.66 -1.27
C ILE A 379 28.90 -11.41 -0.33
N ARG A 380 28.73 -10.53 0.65
CA ARG A 380 29.79 -10.29 1.65
C ARG A 380 29.94 -11.55 2.49
N GLY A 381 31.15 -12.09 2.61
CA GLY A 381 31.39 -13.37 3.29
C GLY A 381 31.05 -14.61 2.46
N ARG A 382 30.98 -14.49 1.12
CA ARG A 382 30.80 -15.61 0.17
C ARG A 382 31.78 -16.76 0.43
N GLU A 383 33.02 -16.41 0.74
CA GLU A 383 34.12 -17.33 1.06
C GLU A 383 33.91 -18.13 2.34
N GLU A 384 32.97 -17.71 3.20
CA GLU A 384 32.64 -18.41 4.45
C GLU A 384 31.63 -19.55 4.24
N LEU A 385 31.07 -19.69 3.03
CA LEU A 385 30.09 -20.72 2.69
C LEU A 385 30.69 -21.84 1.82
N PRO A 386 30.19 -23.08 1.95
CA PRO A 386 30.44 -24.11 0.97
C PRO A 386 29.95 -23.67 -0.42
N GLU A 387 30.75 -23.97 -1.44
CA GLU A 387 30.51 -23.53 -2.82
C GLU A 387 29.08 -23.80 -3.30
N ALA A 388 28.58 -25.02 -3.08
CA ALA A 388 27.24 -25.41 -3.52
C ALA A 388 26.12 -24.58 -2.86
N VAL A 389 26.28 -24.20 -1.59
CA VAL A 389 25.28 -23.41 -0.84
C VAL A 389 25.27 -21.99 -1.37
N ALA A 390 26.45 -21.44 -1.58
CA ALA A 390 26.56 -20.08 -2.03
C ALA A 390 26.10 -19.91 -3.48
N THR A 391 26.44 -20.85 -4.38
CA THR A 391 25.89 -20.89 -5.75
C THR A 391 24.36 -20.98 -5.74
N LEU A 392 23.79 -21.76 -4.82
CA LEU A 392 22.34 -21.86 -4.71
C LEU A 392 21.70 -20.56 -4.20
N ILE A 393 22.29 -19.93 -3.19
CA ILE A 393 21.85 -18.61 -2.72
C ILE A 393 21.98 -17.56 -3.84
N GLU A 394 23.04 -17.63 -4.64
CA GLU A 394 23.24 -16.79 -5.82
C GLU A 394 22.21 -17.05 -6.92
N SER A 395 21.72 -18.27 -7.12
CA SER A 395 20.70 -18.51 -8.15
C SER A 395 19.29 -18.14 -7.67
N GLU A 396 18.99 -18.39 -6.39
CA GLU A 396 17.62 -18.34 -5.86
C GLU A 396 17.30 -17.06 -5.10
N CYS A 397 18.30 -16.45 -4.45
CA CYS A 397 18.12 -15.22 -3.68
C CYS A 397 18.58 -13.97 -4.44
N ALA A 398 19.50 -14.11 -5.40
CA ALA A 398 19.92 -12.98 -6.23
C ALA A 398 18.79 -12.28 -6.98
N PRO A 399 17.78 -12.98 -7.52
CA PRO A 399 16.65 -12.33 -8.16
C PRO A 399 15.86 -11.41 -7.23
N CYS A 400 15.90 -11.65 -5.91
CA CYS A 400 15.22 -10.82 -4.91
C CYS A 400 16.12 -9.74 -4.30
N HIS A 401 17.41 -10.02 -4.13
CA HIS A 401 18.35 -9.15 -3.40
C HIS A 401 19.23 -8.28 -4.29
N PHE A 402 19.44 -8.67 -5.55
CA PHE A 402 20.25 -7.91 -6.51
C PHE A 402 19.36 -7.37 -7.65
N LYS A 403 19.96 -6.82 -8.71
CA LYS A 403 19.31 -5.96 -9.73
C LYS A 403 17.91 -6.45 -10.14
N GLY A 404 16.89 -5.62 -9.84
CA GLY A 404 15.49 -5.87 -10.20
C GLY A 404 14.67 -6.60 -9.13
N GLY A 405 15.30 -7.04 -8.04
CA GLY A 405 14.64 -7.72 -6.93
C GLY A 405 13.98 -6.79 -5.91
N GLU A 406 12.97 -7.31 -5.21
CA GLU A 406 12.12 -6.55 -4.26
C GLU A 406 12.89 -6.00 -3.03
N MET A 407 14.11 -6.47 -2.76
CA MET A 407 14.83 -6.24 -1.50
C MET A 407 16.10 -5.38 -1.62
N PHE A 408 16.54 -5.03 -2.84
CA PHE A 408 17.67 -4.14 -3.18
C PHE A 408 18.70 -3.82 -2.07
N ASP A 409 19.30 -4.87 -1.51
CA ASP A 409 20.30 -4.81 -0.44
C ASP A 409 21.41 -5.82 -0.76
N ALA A 410 22.67 -5.50 -0.41
CA ALA A 410 23.74 -6.48 -0.47
C ALA A 410 23.41 -7.66 0.45
N LEU A 411 23.46 -8.88 -0.08
CA LEU A 411 23.33 -10.08 0.75
C LEU A 411 24.59 -10.22 1.62
N ASP A 412 24.47 -9.85 2.90
CA ASP A 412 25.59 -9.90 3.85
C ASP A 412 25.57 -11.19 4.67
N LEU A 413 26.47 -12.12 4.29
CA LEU A 413 26.66 -13.42 4.94
C LEU A 413 27.90 -13.43 5.85
N SER A 414 28.61 -12.31 5.99
CA SER A 414 29.82 -12.17 6.83
C SER A 414 29.57 -12.34 8.32
N VAL A 415 28.31 -12.51 8.72
CA VAL A 415 27.92 -12.84 10.08
C VAL A 415 27.58 -14.33 10.15
N ALA A 416 28.61 -15.19 10.11
CA ALA A 416 28.46 -16.65 10.17
C ALA A 416 27.51 -17.14 11.28
N ALA A 417 27.45 -16.45 12.43
CA ALA A 417 26.55 -16.80 13.54
C ALA A 417 25.07 -16.41 13.33
N LYS A 418 24.77 -15.45 12.45
CA LYS A 418 23.42 -15.16 11.97
C LYS A 418 23.04 -16.15 10.87
N VAL A 419 23.94 -16.43 9.95
CA VAL A 419 23.73 -17.37 8.84
C VAL A 419 23.42 -18.79 9.36
N ARG A 420 24.10 -19.26 10.41
CA ARG A 420 23.76 -20.54 11.10
C ARG A 420 22.33 -20.57 11.65
N ARG A 421 21.87 -19.49 12.29
CA ARG A 421 20.48 -19.37 12.79
C ARG A 421 19.46 -19.25 11.67
N GLN A 422 19.88 -18.73 10.52
CA GLN A 422 19.03 -18.58 9.35
C GLN A 422 18.97 -19.87 8.52
N ALA A 423 19.97 -20.76 8.56
CA ALA A 423 19.97 -22.02 7.80
C ALA A 423 18.78 -22.93 8.19
N GLU A 424 18.52 -23.10 9.49
CA GLU A 424 17.36 -23.85 9.99
C GLU A 424 16.04 -23.19 9.59
N LEU A 425 15.96 -21.85 9.67
CA LEU A 425 14.78 -21.08 9.26
C LEU A 425 14.55 -21.15 7.75
N ILE A 426 15.62 -21.09 6.95
CA ILE A 426 15.57 -21.22 5.49
C ILE A 426 15.05 -22.62 5.13
N GLU A 427 15.55 -23.69 5.75
CA GLU A 427 15.04 -25.04 5.50
C GLU A 427 13.57 -25.19 5.87
N GLN A 428 13.13 -24.57 6.98
CA GLN A 428 11.70 -24.55 7.36
C GLN A 428 10.85 -23.86 6.30
N ARG A 429 11.26 -22.67 5.85
CA ARG A 429 10.54 -21.88 4.84
C ARG A 429 10.55 -22.54 3.46
N VAL A 430 11.68 -23.10 3.06
CA VAL A 430 11.81 -23.90 1.82
C VAL A 430 10.92 -25.14 1.88
N SER A 431 10.91 -25.85 3.00
CA SER A 431 10.05 -27.02 3.20
C SER A 431 8.56 -26.65 3.15
N ALA A 432 8.20 -25.47 3.62
CA ALA A 432 6.86 -24.89 3.51
C ALA A 432 6.53 -24.35 2.10
N GLY A 433 7.49 -24.31 1.17
CA GLY A 433 7.30 -23.78 -0.18
C GLY A 433 7.32 -22.26 -0.27
N GLU A 434 7.76 -21.57 0.79
CA GLU A 434 7.78 -20.10 0.89
C GLU A 434 9.01 -19.45 0.23
N MET A 435 9.99 -20.27 -0.21
CA MET A 435 11.23 -19.80 -0.82
C MET A 435 11.70 -20.73 -1.96
N PRO A 436 12.00 -20.19 -3.15
CA PRO A 436 11.88 -18.79 -3.58
C PRO A 436 10.41 -18.33 -3.78
N PRO A 437 10.14 -17.01 -3.86
CA PRO A 437 8.78 -16.46 -3.93
C PRO A 437 7.94 -16.96 -5.11
N ASP A 438 8.58 -17.45 -6.18
CA ASP A 438 7.92 -17.92 -7.40
C ASP A 438 7.81 -19.46 -7.48
N GLY A 439 8.07 -20.17 -6.38
CA GLY A 439 7.92 -21.62 -6.26
C GLY A 439 9.08 -22.25 -5.51
N GLY A 440 8.81 -22.98 -4.42
CA GLY A 440 9.83 -23.51 -3.52
C GLY A 440 10.99 -24.27 -4.19
N LEU A 441 12.16 -24.34 -3.56
CA LEU A 441 13.35 -25.01 -4.12
C LEU A 441 13.05 -26.44 -4.60
N ASP A 442 13.69 -26.86 -5.69
CA ASP A 442 13.64 -28.25 -6.14
C ASP A 442 14.39 -29.19 -5.18
N GLU A 443 14.17 -30.51 -5.27
CA GLU A 443 14.81 -31.44 -4.32
C GLU A 443 16.35 -31.46 -4.36
N PRO A 444 17.01 -31.33 -5.53
CA PRO A 444 18.45 -31.13 -5.58
C PRO A 444 18.93 -29.91 -4.77
N ALA A 445 18.26 -28.76 -4.90
CA ALA A 445 18.56 -27.55 -4.15
C ALA A 445 18.28 -27.72 -2.64
N ARG A 446 17.16 -28.35 -2.28
CA ARG A 446 16.84 -28.70 -0.87
C ARG A 446 17.91 -29.60 -0.26
N ALA A 447 18.40 -30.59 -1.02
CA ALA A 447 19.45 -31.49 -0.54
C ALA A 447 20.75 -30.73 -0.21
N VAL A 448 21.09 -29.68 -0.97
CA VAL A 448 22.25 -28.81 -0.68
C VAL A 448 22.07 -28.06 0.64
N ILE A 449 20.89 -27.46 0.86
CA ILE A 449 20.58 -26.74 2.11
C ILE A 449 20.56 -27.70 3.31
N ARG A 450 19.91 -28.86 3.18
CA ARG A 450 19.88 -29.90 4.23
C ARG A 450 21.26 -30.42 4.57
N ALA A 451 22.07 -30.74 3.57
CA ALA A 451 23.42 -31.24 3.78
C ALA A 451 24.25 -30.20 4.55
N TRP A 452 24.15 -28.94 4.16
CA TRP A 452 24.83 -27.85 4.85
C TRP A 452 24.33 -27.65 6.28
N ALA A 453 23.01 -27.61 6.50
CA ALA A 453 22.41 -27.50 7.82
C ALA A 453 22.79 -28.67 8.74
N SER A 454 22.98 -29.87 8.19
CA SER A 454 23.34 -31.08 8.95
C SER A 454 24.83 -31.24 9.26
N GLN A 455 25.70 -30.48 8.58
CA GLN A 455 27.16 -30.50 8.76
C GLN A 455 27.68 -29.42 9.72
N LEU A 456 26.77 -28.55 10.17
CA LEU A 456 26.98 -27.50 11.17
C LEU A 456 26.61 -28.00 12.57
#